data_AF-C0GAU6-F1
#
_entry.id   AF-C0GAU6-F1
#
_cell.length_a   1.000
_cell.length_b   1.000
_cell.length_c   1.000
_cell.angle_alpha   90.00
_cell.angle_beta   90.00
_cell.angle_gamma   90.00
#
_symmetry.space_group_name_H-M   'P 1'
#
loop_
_entity.id
_entity.type
_entity.pdbx_description
1 polymer ?
#
loop_
_entity_poly.entity_id
_entity_poly.type
_entity_poly.pdbx_seq_one_letter_code
_entity_poly.pdbx_strand_id
1 'polypeptide(L)'
;MLLLKRLVIQFTGYEGLHPKAVRVRHAQALKDFDRLWNARTRLPPMQDEPNDCGTLAATTQGNGWRTETEFCQFGTADIFDDYAARTTPKRMLTGFRAFMNILLTGTLWRYLTTSWRFVMFFLWPFLLSLVILGVAGLIVAAPLIAGFSAIHLIWSVPLAAFIATLLVRKPGDRFFMSYLLDDWSAAYDRIHGRNEKLNQRRKAFAEALKRKIEASDADEIVIVAHSLGTVPAIEALADLQRERPDLLARKPVSLLAIGSCLMMIALHPKAKSLREDVRVVMQESPVLWSEFQVLTDIIHFYGCDPARALKIKTANPPLIHRIRFKNVHSENRYKRSKGNFFLMHLLYMRGAEKKNFYDFGMFLHGPFFFRDLMTTHHGKAAPLDEEGRLPEDYPEAA
;
A
#
# COMPACT_ATOMS: atom_id res chain seq x y z
N MET A 1 -4.52 24.66 25.82
CA MET A 1 -4.82 24.13 24.47
C MET A 1 -3.74 23.12 24.16
N LEU A 2 -4.09 21.83 24.12
CA LEU A 2 -3.13 20.76 23.88
C LEU A 2 -2.49 20.95 22.50
N LEU A 3 -1.16 20.94 22.43
CA LEU A 3 -0.40 20.98 21.18
C LEU A 3 0.36 19.66 21.03
N LEU A 4 0.17 18.99 19.90
CA LEU A 4 0.95 17.81 19.53
C LEU A 4 1.69 18.07 18.22
N LYS A 5 2.99 17.82 18.18
CA LYS A 5 3.79 17.85 16.96
C LYS A 5 4.04 16.43 16.47
N ARG A 6 3.79 16.18 15.18
CA ARG A 6 3.96 14.86 14.57
C ARG A 6 4.75 14.93 13.28
N LEU A 7 5.73 14.03 13.14
CA LEU A 7 6.36 13.76 11.86
C LEU A 7 5.66 12.55 11.22
N VAL A 8 5.04 12.74 10.06
CA VAL A 8 4.42 11.67 9.28
C VAL A 8 5.26 11.41 8.05
N ILE A 9 5.68 10.16 7.85
CA ILE A 9 6.42 9.73 6.67
C ILE A 9 5.62 8.66 5.95
N GLN A 10 5.00 9.03 4.83
CA GLN A 10 4.21 8.11 4.02
C GLN A 10 5.04 7.49 2.90
N PHE A 11 5.22 6.18 2.95
CA PHE A 11 5.71 5.37 1.84
C PHE A 11 4.52 4.95 0.98
N THR A 12 4.49 5.40 -0.27
CA THR A 12 3.45 4.95 -1.21
C THR A 12 3.73 3.57 -1.78
N GLY A 13 2.66 2.88 -2.15
CA GLY A 13 2.75 1.64 -2.91
C GLY A 13 3.27 1.85 -4.33
N TYR A 14 3.13 0.81 -5.16
CA TYR A 14 3.39 0.91 -6.58
C TYR A 14 2.28 1.73 -7.24
N GLU A 15 2.44 3.04 -7.32
CA GLU A 15 1.49 3.97 -7.92
C GLU A 15 2.19 5.15 -8.60
N GLY A 16 1.62 5.63 -9.71
CA GLY A 16 2.12 6.80 -10.45
C GLY A 16 1.69 8.14 -9.85
N LEU A 17 1.58 8.24 -8.52
CA LEU A 17 1.20 9.49 -7.85
C LEU A 17 2.44 10.23 -7.37
N HIS A 18 2.85 11.24 -8.14
CA HIS A 18 3.87 12.20 -7.72
C HIS A 18 3.42 13.03 -6.50
N PRO A 19 4.36 13.69 -5.78
CA PRO A 19 4.09 14.40 -4.52
C PRO A 19 2.82 15.27 -4.52
N LYS A 20 2.62 16.10 -5.55
CA LYS A 20 1.43 16.95 -5.68
C LYS A 20 0.11 16.16 -5.70
N ALA A 21 0.08 15.02 -6.38
CA ALA A 21 -1.10 14.17 -6.44
C ALA A 21 -1.35 13.43 -5.12
N VAL A 22 -0.28 13.04 -4.41
CA VAL A 22 -0.40 12.46 -3.05
C VAL A 22 -1.01 13.48 -2.09
N ARG A 23 -0.58 14.75 -2.14
CA ARG A 23 -1.22 15.83 -1.37
C ARG A 23 -2.72 15.93 -1.69
N VAL A 24 -3.12 15.84 -2.95
CA VAL A 24 -4.56 15.91 -3.33
C VAL A 24 -5.34 14.76 -2.69
N ARG A 25 -4.80 13.54 -2.71
CA ARG A 25 -5.41 12.39 -2.03
C ARG A 25 -5.50 12.61 -0.52
N HIS A 26 -4.43 13.12 0.09
CA HIS A 26 -4.38 13.43 1.52
C HIS A 26 -5.43 14.48 1.91
N ALA A 27 -5.56 15.55 1.11
CA ALA A 27 -6.60 16.57 1.30
C ALA A 27 -8.02 15.98 1.22
N GLN A 28 -8.25 14.97 0.38
CA GLN A 28 -9.54 14.28 0.33
C GLN A 28 -9.83 13.48 1.60
N ALA A 29 -8.82 12.82 2.18
CA ALA A 29 -8.97 12.12 3.45
C ALA A 29 -9.27 13.10 4.59
N LEU A 30 -8.55 14.22 4.63
CA LEU A 30 -8.73 15.28 5.61
C LEU A 30 -10.11 15.92 5.59
N LYS A 31 -10.75 16.05 4.41
CA LYS A 31 -12.12 16.56 4.33
C LYS A 31 -13.15 15.71 5.08
N ASP A 32 -12.96 14.40 5.10
CA ASP A 32 -13.85 13.51 5.86
C ASP A 32 -13.52 13.56 7.36
N PHE A 33 -12.23 13.61 7.70
CA PHE A 33 -11.75 13.78 9.07
C PHE A 33 -12.24 15.09 9.72
N ASP A 34 -12.03 16.22 9.05
CA ASP A 34 -12.47 17.55 9.48
C ASP A 34 -13.98 17.57 9.75
N ARG A 35 -14.76 16.91 8.87
CA ARG A 35 -16.22 16.77 9.04
C ARG A 35 -16.59 15.86 10.21
N LEU A 36 -15.89 14.74 10.38
CA LEU A 36 -16.20 13.73 11.39
C LEU A 36 -15.90 14.22 12.82
N TRP A 37 -14.88 15.06 12.97
CA TRP A 37 -14.37 15.49 14.28
C TRP A 37 -14.47 17.00 14.52
N ASN A 38 -15.26 17.72 13.72
CA ASN A 38 -15.42 19.18 13.80
C ASN A 38 -14.07 19.93 13.86
N ALA A 39 -13.11 19.46 13.07
CA ALA A 39 -11.77 20.01 12.99
C ALA A 39 -11.58 20.80 11.70
N ARG A 40 -10.47 21.57 11.64
CA ARG A 40 -10.07 22.32 10.46
C ARG A 40 -8.60 22.09 10.17
N THR A 41 -8.30 21.48 9.04
CA THR A 41 -6.92 21.24 8.61
C THR A 41 -6.49 22.23 7.53
N ARG A 42 -5.40 22.97 7.79
CA ARG A 42 -4.68 23.75 6.78
C ARG A 42 -3.57 22.91 6.16
N LEU A 43 -3.74 22.58 4.89
CA LEU A 43 -2.76 21.80 4.12
C LEU A 43 -2.13 22.67 3.01
N PRO A 44 -0.92 23.22 3.20
CA PRO A 44 -0.26 24.00 2.15
C PRO A 44 0.19 23.14 0.97
N PRO A 45 0.61 23.73 -0.16
CA PRO A 45 1.23 23.00 -1.27
C PRO A 45 2.41 22.13 -0.80
N MET A 46 2.57 20.99 -1.45
CA MET A 46 3.71 20.10 -1.22
C MET A 46 4.92 20.64 -1.97
N GLN A 47 6.06 20.72 -1.28
CA GLN A 47 7.34 21.06 -1.85
C GLN A 47 7.98 19.77 -2.36
N ASP A 48 8.42 19.80 -3.62
CA ASP A 48 9.09 18.66 -4.25
C ASP A 48 10.51 18.51 -3.67
N GLU A 49 10.90 17.30 -3.31
CA GLU A 49 12.23 16.94 -2.84
C GLU A 49 12.87 15.91 -3.81
N PRO A 50 14.19 15.70 -3.77
CA PRO A 50 14.84 14.68 -4.61
C PRO A 50 14.27 13.28 -4.40
N ASN A 51 14.42 12.41 -5.41
CA ASN A 51 14.00 11.00 -5.38
C ASN A 51 12.48 10.78 -5.22
N ASP A 52 11.68 11.59 -5.92
CA ASP A 52 10.21 11.54 -5.88
C ASP A 52 9.63 11.66 -4.45
N CYS A 53 10.35 12.40 -3.61
CA CYS A 53 9.90 12.77 -2.28
C CYS A 53 9.20 14.12 -2.32
N GLY A 54 8.44 14.43 -1.27
CA GLY A 54 7.94 15.77 -1.05
C GLY A 54 7.51 16.02 0.38
N THR A 55 7.53 17.27 0.80
CA THR A 55 7.25 17.65 2.19
C THR A 55 6.25 18.80 2.24
N LEU A 56 5.42 18.82 3.28
CA LEU A 56 4.60 19.96 3.66
C LEU A 56 4.43 20.02 5.18
N ALA A 57 4.10 21.19 5.70
CA ALA A 57 3.74 21.39 7.10
C ALA A 57 2.24 21.70 7.20
N ALA A 58 1.47 20.77 7.76
CA ALA A 58 0.05 20.93 8.01
C ALA A 58 -0.22 21.41 9.43
N THR A 59 -1.33 22.12 9.62
CA THR A 59 -1.83 22.47 10.95
C THR A 59 -3.29 22.10 11.04
N THR A 60 -3.64 21.35 12.06
CA THR A 60 -5.01 20.89 12.32
C THR A 60 -5.47 21.47 13.64
N GLN A 61 -6.62 22.13 13.62
CA GLN A 61 -7.22 22.71 14.80
C GLN A 61 -8.58 22.06 15.06
N GLY A 62 -8.75 21.47 16.23
CA GLY A 62 -10.05 21.02 16.72
C GLY A 62 -10.50 21.84 17.92
N ASN A 63 -11.47 21.30 18.66
CA ASN A 63 -12.06 22.00 19.80
C ASN A 63 -11.20 21.78 21.06
N GLY A 64 -10.36 22.77 21.38
CA GLY A 64 -9.47 22.73 22.55
C GLY A 64 -8.09 22.10 22.33
N TRP A 65 -7.80 21.65 21.10
CA TRP A 65 -6.53 21.01 20.73
C TRP A 65 -6.03 21.45 19.35
N ARG A 66 -4.72 21.30 19.15
CA ARG A 66 -4.03 21.59 17.89
C ARG A 66 -2.97 20.52 17.63
N THR A 67 -2.87 20.10 16.36
CA THR A 67 -1.81 19.21 15.91
C THR A 67 -1.03 19.89 14.77
N GLU A 68 0.29 19.90 14.89
CA GLU A 68 1.21 20.31 13.83
C GLU A 68 1.83 19.08 13.20
N THR A 69 1.73 18.95 11.88
CA THR A 69 2.18 17.75 11.19
C THR A 69 3.14 18.10 10.08
N GLU A 70 4.42 17.74 10.23
CA GLU A 70 5.31 17.66 9.07
C GLU A 70 4.98 16.36 8.33
N PHE A 71 4.42 16.49 7.13
CA PHE A 71 4.04 15.37 6.30
C PHE A 71 5.03 15.24 5.15
N CYS A 72 5.74 14.11 5.14
CA CYS A 72 6.71 13.72 4.14
C CYS A 72 6.15 12.54 3.33
N GLN A 73 6.20 12.66 2.02
CA GLN A 73 5.84 11.62 1.07
C GLN A 73 7.11 11.03 0.48
N PHE A 74 7.28 9.72 0.56
CA PHE A 74 8.39 8.95 -0.02
C PHE A 74 7.81 8.07 -1.14
N GLY A 75 7.96 8.53 -2.38
CA GLY A 75 7.30 7.98 -3.56
C GLY A 75 8.20 7.19 -4.51
N THR A 76 7.59 6.41 -5.40
CA THR A 76 8.28 5.73 -6.52
C THR A 76 7.52 5.93 -7.83
N ALA A 77 6.80 7.04 -7.98
CA ALA A 77 6.01 7.35 -9.17
C ALA A 77 6.90 7.52 -10.40
N ASP A 78 8.07 8.13 -10.24
CA ASP A 78 9.06 8.22 -11.30
C ASP A 78 9.60 6.85 -11.77
N ILE A 79 9.64 5.84 -10.88
CA ILE A 79 9.95 4.45 -11.25
C ILE A 79 8.75 3.83 -11.94
N PHE A 80 7.54 4.05 -11.43
CA PHE A 80 6.31 3.60 -12.07
C PHE A 80 6.22 4.06 -13.53
N ASP A 81 6.57 5.32 -13.81
CA ASP A 81 6.59 5.89 -15.15
C ASP A 81 7.56 5.15 -16.09
N ASP A 82 8.74 4.75 -15.60
CA ASP A 82 9.72 3.98 -16.38
C ASP A 82 9.17 2.59 -16.80
N TYR A 83 8.33 1.97 -15.97
CA TYR A 83 7.64 0.72 -16.32
C TYR A 83 6.46 1.00 -17.27
N ALA A 84 5.67 2.04 -16.99
CA ALA A 84 4.52 2.42 -17.80
C ALA A 84 4.89 2.83 -19.23
N ALA A 85 6.08 3.41 -19.42
CA ALA A 85 6.64 3.82 -20.71
C ALA A 85 7.06 2.64 -21.62
N ARG A 86 7.08 1.40 -21.10
CA ARG A 86 7.44 0.21 -21.89
C ARG A 86 6.37 -0.10 -22.94
N THR A 87 6.82 -0.61 -24.09
CA THR A 87 5.91 -1.11 -25.13
C THR A 87 5.10 -2.30 -24.60
N THR A 88 3.86 -2.46 -25.08
CA THR A 88 2.97 -3.56 -24.68
C THR A 88 3.61 -4.95 -24.78
N PRO A 89 4.33 -5.30 -25.87
CA PRO A 89 5.01 -6.60 -25.95
C PRO A 89 6.06 -6.80 -24.85
N LYS A 90 6.81 -5.75 -24.50
CA LYS A 90 7.80 -5.80 -23.43
C LYS A 90 7.14 -6.01 -22.07
N ARG A 91 6.03 -5.31 -21.77
CA ARG A 91 5.26 -5.47 -20.53
C ARG A 91 4.70 -6.89 -20.40
N MET A 92 4.16 -7.45 -21.49
CA MET A 92 3.69 -8.84 -21.53
C MET A 92 4.82 -9.83 -21.25
N LEU A 93 5.97 -9.69 -21.93
CA LEU A 93 7.12 -10.57 -21.73
C LEU A 93 7.67 -10.50 -20.30
N THR A 94 7.87 -9.30 -19.76
CA THR A 94 8.43 -9.14 -18.41
C THR A 94 7.46 -9.56 -17.33
N GLY A 95 6.16 -9.25 -17.48
CA GLY A 95 5.11 -9.70 -16.56
C GLY A 95 4.94 -11.21 -16.57
N PHE A 96 4.96 -11.85 -17.74
CA PHE A 96 4.92 -13.31 -17.86
C PHE A 96 6.16 -13.98 -17.22
N ARG A 97 7.35 -13.40 -17.43
CA ARG A 97 8.58 -13.87 -16.76
C ARG A 97 8.46 -13.78 -15.23
N ALA A 98 7.94 -12.67 -14.71
CA ALA A 98 7.71 -12.50 -13.28
C ALA A 98 6.75 -13.56 -12.74
N PHE A 99 5.66 -13.83 -13.47
CA PHE A 99 4.71 -14.88 -13.12
C PHE A 99 5.33 -16.29 -13.12
N MET A 100 6.07 -16.64 -14.17
CA MET A 100 6.81 -17.92 -14.24
C MET A 100 7.78 -18.07 -13.08
N ASN A 101 8.44 -16.98 -12.68
CA ASN A 101 9.31 -17.01 -11.52
C ASN A 101 8.54 -17.30 -10.22
N ILE A 102 7.38 -16.69 -10.00
CA ILE A 102 6.52 -16.98 -8.84
C ILE A 102 6.04 -18.44 -8.84
N LEU A 103 5.67 -18.98 -10.00
CA LEU A 103 5.22 -20.36 -10.17
C LEU A 103 6.34 -21.37 -9.89
N LEU A 104 7.46 -21.24 -10.61
CA LEU A 104 8.58 -22.19 -10.57
C LEU A 104 9.34 -22.19 -9.24
N THR A 105 9.24 -21.13 -8.44
CA THR A 105 9.86 -21.04 -7.12
C THR A 105 8.97 -21.53 -5.97
N GLY A 106 7.77 -22.04 -6.30
CA GLY A 106 6.75 -22.44 -5.33
C GLY A 106 6.18 -21.26 -4.54
N THR A 107 6.45 -20.02 -4.96
CA THR A 107 5.97 -18.83 -4.25
C THR A 107 4.46 -18.69 -4.36
N LEU A 108 3.86 -19.11 -5.48
CA LEU A 108 2.40 -19.19 -5.62
C LEU A 108 1.76 -20.09 -4.55
N TRP A 109 2.39 -21.22 -4.21
CA TRP A 109 1.91 -22.10 -3.15
C TRP A 109 1.97 -21.41 -1.78
N ARG A 110 3.06 -20.68 -1.50
CA ARG A 110 3.16 -19.87 -0.27
C ARG A 110 2.11 -18.77 -0.23
N TYR A 111 1.76 -18.16 -1.37
CA TYR A 111 0.65 -17.21 -1.44
C TYR A 111 -0.66 -17.90 -1.10
N LEU A 112 -0.92 -19.08 -1.68
CA LEU A 112 -2.17 -19.82 -1.44
C LEU A 112 -2.35 -20.19 0.03
N THR A 113 -1.28 -20.69 0.67
CA THR A 113 -1.31 -21.06 2.10
C THR A 113 -1.40 -19.84 3.03
N THR A 114 -1.04 -18.64 2.56
CA THR A 114 -1.06 -17.41 3.38
C THR A 114 -2.35 -16.61 3.16
N SER A 115 -2.78 -16.44 1.90
CA SER A 115 -4.01 -15.75 1.51
C SER A 115 -4.49 -16.25 0.14
N TRP A 116 -5.47 -17.16 0.13
CA TRP A 116 -6.09 -17.64 -1.10
C TRP A 116 -6.80 -16.53 -1.90
N ARG A 117 -7.29 -15.48 -1.22
CA ARG A 117 -7.92 -14.31 -1.86
C ARG A 117 -6.91 -13.52 -2.70
N PHE A 118 -5.69 -13.37 -2.19
CA PHE A 118 -4.60 -12.78 -2.95
C PHE A 118 -4.29 -13.60 -4.20
N VAL A 119 -4.30 -14.93 -4.10
CA VAL A 119 -4.09 -15.80 -5.27
C VAL A 119 -5.17 -15.60 -6.33
N MET A 120 -6.45 -15.44 -5.96
CA MET A 120 -7.49 -15.09 -6.93
C MET A 120 -7.21 -13.76 -7.62
N PHE A 121 -6.81 -12.74 -6.86
CA PHE A 121 -6.40 -11.45 -7.42
C PHE A 121 -5.15 -11.56 -8.32
N PHE A 122 -4.20 -12.42 -7.96
CA PHE A 122 -2.98 -12.61 -8.72
C PHE A 122 -3.23 -13.39 -10.02
N LEU A 123 -4.16 -14.35 -10.02
CA LEU A 123 -4.40 -15.26 -11.16
C LEU A 123 -5.48 -14.78 -12.13
N TRP A 124 -6.40 -13.89 -11.74
CA TRP A 124 -7.49 -13.47 -12.64
C TRP A 124 -7.02 -12.93 -14.01
N PRO A 125 -5.90 -12.19 -14.14
CA PRO A 125 -5.47 -11.69 -15.45
C PRO A 125 -5.04 -12.83 -16.38
N PHE A 126 -4.45 -13.89 -15.83
CA PHE A 126 -4.08 -15.09 -16.58
C PHE A 126 -5.29 -15.91 -16.95
N LEU A 127 -6.25 -16.08 -16.03
CA LEU A 127 -7.51 -16.76 -16.33
C LEU A 127 -8.28 -16.06 -17.44
N LEU A 128 -8.34 -14.72 -17.40
CA LEU A 128 -8.93 -13.93 -18.47
C LEU A 128 -8.18 -14.13 -19.80
N SER A 129 -6.85 -14.13 -19.77
CA SER A 129 -6.02 -14.36 -20.96
C SER A 129 -6.25 -15.75 -21.56
N LEU A 130 -6.36 -16.79 -20.73
CA LEU A 130 -6.67 -18.16 -21.17
C LEU A 130 -8.06 -18.26 -21.79
N VAL A 131 -9.06 -17.58 -21.22
CA VAL A 131 -10.41 -17.52 -21.80
C VAL A 131 -10.37 -16.84 -23.18
N ILE A 132 -9.66 -15.71 -23.31
CA ILE A 132 -9.52 -15.01 -24.59
C ILE A 132 -8.83 -15.90 -25.63
N LEU A 133 -7.73 -16.57 -25.25
CA LEU A 133 -7.03 -17.50 -26.14
C LEU A 133 -7.89 -18.71 -26.51
N GLY A 134 -8.67 -19.24 -25.58
CA GLY A 134 -9.62 -20.34 -25.84
C GLY A 134 -10.70 -19.93 -26.84
N VAL A 135 -11.31 -18.75 -26.66
CA VAL A 135 -12.29 -18.19 -27.61
C VAL A 135 -11.65 -17.97 -28.98
N ALA A 136 -10.46 -17.38 -29.04
CA ALA A 136 -9.73 -17.18 -30.29
C ALA A 136 -9.42 -18.51 -31.00
N GLY A 137 -8.93 -19.51 -30.25
CA GLY A 137 -8.65 -20.85 -30.77
C GLY A 137 -9.91 -21.54 -31.31
N LEU A 138 -11.04 -21.42 -30.62
CA LEU A 138 -12.33 -21.93 -31.10
C LEU A 138 -12.77 -21.25 -32.40
N ILE A 139 -12.59 -19.93 -32.54
CA ILE A 139 -12.90 -19.21 -33.80
C ILE A 139 -12.03 -19.73 -34.95
N VAL A 140 -10.72 -19.91 -34.71
CA VAL A 140 -9.80 -20.46 -35.72
C VAL A 140 -10.21 -21.87 -36.14
N ALA A 141 -10.55 -22.72 -35.17
CA ALA A 141 -10.88 -24.13 -35.39
C ALA A 141 -12.31 -24.38 -35.90
N ALA A 142 -13.24 -23.43 -35.71
CA ALA A 142 -14.67 -23.62 -36.04
C ALA A 142 -14.94 -24.12 -37.47
N PRO A 143 -14.29 -23.60 -38.53
CA PRO A 143 -14.51 -24.11 -39.89
C PRO A 143 -14.05 -25.56 -40.05
N LEU A 144 -12.91 -25.91 -39.45
CA LEU A 144 -12.36 -27.26 -39.51
C LEU A 144 -13.25 -28.26 -38.75
N ILE A 145 -13.74 -27.86 -37.57
CA ILE A 145 -14.68 -28.67 -36.76
C ILE A 145 -15.99 -28.88 -37.51
N ALA A 146 -16.45 -27.89 -38.27
CA ALA A 146 -17.65 -27.98 -39.10
C ALA A 146 -17.43 -28.72 -40.45
N GLY A 147 -16.22 -29.28 -40.68
CA GLY A 147 -15.91 -30.07 -41.88
C GLY A 147 -15.55 -29.25 -43.12
N PHE A 148 -15.34 -27.93 -42.99
CA PHE A 148 -14.89 -27.09 -44.10
C PHE A 148 -13.39 -27.23 -44.34
N SER A 149 -12.95 -26.89 -45.56
CA SER A 149 -11.53 -26.96 -45.92
C SER A 149 -10.69 -25.88 -45.22
N ALA A 150 -9.38 -26.10 -45.19
CA ALA A 150 -8.43 -25.18 -44.56
C ALA A 150 -8.40 -23.76 -45.18
N ILE A 151 -9.02 -23.54 -46.34
CA ILE A 151 -9.13 -22.20 -46.95
C ILE A 151 -9.88 -21.22 -46.04
N HIS A 152 -10.79 -21.72 -45.20
CA HIS A 152 -11.55 -20.89 -44.26
C HIS A 152 -10.67 -20.32 -43.13
N LEU A 153 -9.42 -20.78 -42.98
CA LEU A 153 -8.44 -20.15 -42.09
C LEU A 153 -8.10 -18.72 -42.52
N ILE A 154 -8.26 -18.38 -43.80
CA ILE A 154 -7.98 -17.04 -44.34
C ILE A 154 -8.84 -15.97 -43.66
N TRP A 155 -10.09 -16.28 -43.28
CA TRP A 155 -10.95 -15.35 -42.57
C TRP A 155 -11.04 -15.65 -41.07
N SER A 156 -10.96 -16.92 -40.65
CA SER A 156 -11.12 -17.26 -39.23
C SER A 156 -9.95 -16.80 -38.37
N VAL A 157 -8.71 -16.83 -38.90
CA VAL A 157 -7.51 -16.30 -38.22
C VAL A 157 -7.58 -14.79 -37.99
N PRO A 158 -7.80 -13.93 -39.01
CA PRO A 158 -7.93 -12.50 -38.77
C PRO A 158 -9.17 -12.14 -37.93
N LEU A 159 -10.28 -12.89 -38.06
CA LEU A 159 -11.43 -12.71 -37.17
C LEU A 159 -11.08 -13.01 -35.70
N ALA A 160 -10.38 -14.11 -35.44
CA ALA A 160 -9.93 -14.47 -34.10
C ALA A 160 -8.99 -13.39 -33.53
N ALA A 161 -8.05 -12.90 -34.33
CA ALA A 161 -7.14 -11.83 -33.94
C ALA A 161 -7.89 -10.52 -33.64
N PHE A 162 -8.89 -10.17 -34.45
CA PHE A 162 -9.74 -8.99 -34.24
C PHE A 162 -10.55 -9.12 -32.94
N ILE A 163 -11.24 -10.24 -32.72
CA ILE A 163 -12.02 -10.49 -31.50
C ILE A 163 -11.13 -10.52 -30.26
N ALA A 164 -9.99 -11.20 -30.30
CA ALA A 164 -9.02 -11.21 -29.21
C ALA A 164 -8.53 -9.78 -28.89
N THR A 165 -8.24 -8.97 -29.90
CA THR A 165 -7.83 -7.57 -29.72
C THR A 165 -8.94 -6.75 -29.07
N LEU A 166 -10.19 -6.93 -29.46
CA LEU A 166 -11.34 -6.24 -28.84
C LEU A 166 -11.55 -6.68 -27.38
N LEU A 167 -11.42 -7.99 -27.09
CA LEU A 167 -11.51 -8.56 -25.75
C LEU A 167 -10.31 -8.24 -24.86
N VAL A 168 -9.17 -7.84 -25.42
CA VAL A 168 -8.03 -7.32 -24.65
C VAL A 168 -8.16 -5.82 -24.44
N ARG A 169 -8.49 -5.03 -25.47
CA ARG A 169 -8.53 -3.56 -25.38
C ARG A 169 -9.69 -3.04 -24.53
N LYS A 170 -10.93 -3.45 -24.82
CA LYS A 170 -12.13 -2.91 -24.16
C LYS A 170 -12.20 -3.28 -22.66
N PRO A 171 -11.78 -4.51 -22.27
CA PRO A 171 -11.61 -4.92 -20.86
C PRO A 171 -10.29 -4.46 -20.24
N GLY A 172 -9.16 -4.59 -20.94
CA GLY A 172 -7.81 -4.44 -20.37
C GLY A 172 -7.54 -3.06 -19.79
N ASP A 173 -8.06 -2.01 -20.43
CA ASP A 173 -7.99 -0.62 -19.92
C ASP A 173 -8.87 -0.42 -18.68
N ARG A 174 -9.98 -1.16 -18.56
CA ARG A 174 -10.87 -1.13 -17.39
C ARG A 174 -10.40 -2.03 -16.24
N PHE A 175 -9.63 -3.07 -16.55
CA PHE A 175 -9.21 -4.08 -15.59
C PHE A 175 -7.75 -3.94 -15.13
N PHE A 176 -7.07 -2.84 -15.47
CA PHE A 176 -5.71 -2.54 -14.98
C PHE A 176 -4.68 -3.64 -15.32
N MET A 177 -4.86 -4.36 -16.44
CA MET A 177 -3.95 -5.44 -16.85
C MET A 177 -2.50 -4.95 -16.98
N SER A 178 -2.33 -3.83 -17.66
CA SER A 178 -1.04 -3.20 -17.90
C SER A 178 -0.34 -2.79 -16.58
N TYR A 179 -1.13 -2.29 -15.62
CA TYR A 179 -0.64 -1.98 -14.27
C TYR A 179 -0.14 -3.24 -13.55
N LEU A 180 -0.88 -4.35 -13.60
CA LEU A 180 -0.49 -5.60 -12.93
C LEU A 180 0.79 -6.21 -13.51
N LEU A 181 0.93 -6.20 -14.84
CA LEU A 181 2.14 -6.69 -15.50
C LEU A 181 3.38 -5.91 -15.06
N ASP A 182 3.24 -4.60 -14.90
CA ASP A 182 4.32 -3.75 -14.46
C ASP A 182 4.62 -3.94 -12.98
N ASP A 183 3.58 -4.02 -12.14
CA ASP A 183 3.71 -4.28 -10.71
C ASP A 183 4.45 -5.60 -10.44
N TRP A 184 4.09 -6.67 -11.16
CA TRP A 184 4.81 -7.94 -11.10
C TRP A 184 6.24 -7.84 -11.61
N SER A 185 6.47 -7.06 -12.67
CA SER A 185 7.81 -6.83 -13.21
C SER A 185 8.68 -6.07 -12.21
N ALA A 186 8.15 -5.04 -11.55
CA ALA A 186 8.82 -4.25 -10.52
C ALA A 186 9.10 -5.11 -9.28
N ALA A 187 8.14 -5.92 -8.84
CA ALA A 187 8.33 -6.90 -7.77
C ALA A 187 9.46 -7.89 -8.10
N TYR A 188 9.45 -8.46 -9.32
CA TYR A 188 10.50 -9.36 -9.78
C TYR A 188 11.88 -8.69 -9.79
N ASP A 189 11.97 -7.48 -10.33
CA ASP A 189 13.22 -6.73 -10.42
C ASP A 189 13.73 -6.37 -9.01
N ARG A 190 12.86 -6.03 -8.06
CA ARG A 190 13.22 -5.81 -6.66
C ARG A 190 13.79 -7.08 -6.00
N ILE A 191 13.10 -8.21 -6.15
CA ILE A 191 13.52 -9.52 -5.60
C ILE A 191 14.92 -9.92 -6.08
N HIS A 192 15.27 -9.55 -7.32
CA HIS A 192 16.52 -9.91 -7.97
C HIS A 192 17.56 -8.78 -8.02
N GLY A 193 17.26 -7.61 -7.47
CA GLY A 193 18.14 -6.42 -7.53
C GLY A 193 18.43 -5.94 -8.95
N ARG A 194 17.51 -6.15 -9.91
CA ARG A 194 17.73 -5.91 -11.35
C ARG A 194 17.40 -4.51 -11.84
N ASN A 195 16.83 -3.67 -10.98
CA ASN A 195 16.52 -2.28 -11.31
C ASN A 195 17.37 -1.36 -10.44
N GLU A 196 18.30 -0.67 -11.09
CA GLU A 196 19.24 0.22 -10.41
C GLU A 196 18.55 1.37 -9.68
N LYS A 197 17.48 1.94 -10.26
CA LYS A 197 16.70 3.01 -9.65
C LYS A 197 15.99 2.55 -8.37
N LEU A 198 15.46 1.32 -8.34
CA LEU A 198 14.92 0.71 -7.12
C LEU A 198 16.01 0.49 -6.05
N ASN A 199 17.20 0.01 -6.45
CA ASN A 199 18.32 -0.20 -5.54
C ASN A 199 18.82 1.12 -4.93
N GLN A 200 18.93 2.17 -5.75
CA GLN A 200 19.28 3.52 -5.31
C GLN A 200 18.20 4.12 -4.41
N ARG A 201 16.92 3.90 -4.74
CA ARG A 201 15.79 4.39 -3.97
C ARG A 201 15.77 3.85 -2.55
N ARG A 202 16.13 2.58 -2.33
CA ARG A 202 16.30 2.00 -0.98
C ARG A 202 17.26 2.86 -0.14
N LYS A 203 18.47 3.11 -0.65
CA LYS A 203 19.49 3.91 0.06
C LYS A 203 19.03 5.35 0.28
N ALA A 204 18.45 5.96 -0.75
CA ALA A 204 17.95 7.33 -0.68
C ALA A 204 16.85 7.50 0.38
N PHE A 205 15.96 6.52 0.53
CA PHE A 205 14.91 6.54 1.54
C PHE A 205 15.43 6.35 2.95
N ALA A 206 16.40 5.46 3.17
CA ALA A 206 17.04 5.32 4.48
C ALA A 206 17.70 6.64 4.92
N GLU A 207 18.47 7.28 4.02
CA GLU A 207 19.11 8.57 4.29
C GLU A 207 18.11 9.72 4.45
N ALA A 208 17.02 9.73 3.69
CA ALA A 208 15.96 10.72 3.85
C ALA A 208 15.23 10.53 5.20
N LEU A 209 14.91 9.29 5.57
CA LEU A 209 14.28 8.95 6.86
C LEU A 209 15.15 9.41 8.03
N LYS A 210 16.44 9.07 8.01
CA LYS A 210 17.43 9.48 9.00
C LYS A 210 17.48 11.00 9.16
N ARG A 211 17.62 11.74 8.05
CA ARG A 211 17.67 13.22 8.07
C ARG A 211 16.39 13.84 8.61
N LYS A 212 15.21 13.34 8.21
CA LYS A 212 13.92 13.84 8.70
C LYS A 212 13.77 13.61 10.20
N ILE A 213 14.11 12.43 10.70
CA ILE A 213 14.01 12.12 12.13
C ILE A 213 15.03 12.94 12.93
N GLU A 214 16.27 13.07 12.45
CA GLU A 214 17.33 13.80 13.15
C GLU A 214 17.03 15.30 13.27
N ALA A 215 16.43 15.91 12.23
CA ALA A 215 16.08 17.33 12.21
C ALA A 215 14.75 17.65 12.92
N SER A 216 13.94 16.64 13.26
CA SER A 216 12.57 16.86 13.76
C SER A 216 12.52 17.14 15.26
N ASP A 217 11.70 18.12 15.63
CA ASP A 217 11.30 18.40 17.01
C ASP A 217 9.96 17.73 17.38
N ALA A 218 9.35 16.95 16.48
CA ALA A 218 8.04 16.31 16.67
C ALA A 218 7.99 15.36 17.87
N ASP A 219 6.88 15.34 18.61
CA ASP A 219 6.70 14.51 19.81
C ASP A 219 6.65 13.00 19.48
N GLU A 220 6.13 12.66 18.30
CA GLU A 220 6.14 11.29 17.76
C GLU A 220 6.37 11.24 16.25
N ILE A 221 6.74 10.05 15.78
CA ILE A 221 6.95 9.74 14.37
C ILE A 221 6.01 8.63 13.94
N VAL A 222 5.21 8.87 12.91
CA VAL A 222 4.30 7.89 12.30
C VAL A 222 4.73 7.60 10.88
N ILE A 223 5.27 6.41 10.66
CA ILE A 223 5.60 5.89 9.34
C ILE A 223 4.37 5.19 8.78
N VAL A 224 3.82 5.71 7.69
CA VAL A 224 2.65 5.15 7.01
C VAL A 224 3.12 4.36 5.82
N ALA A 225 2.67 3.11 5.70
CA ALA A 225 3.02 2.27 4.57
C ALA A 225 1.77 1.59 3.99
N HIS A 226 1.41 1.97 2.77
CA HIS A 226 0.28 1.38 2.06
C HIS A 226 0.76 0.36 1.03
N SER A 227 0.10 -0.80 0.97
CA SER A 227 0.34 -1.79 -0.09
C SER A 227 1.82 -2.21 -0.17
N LEU A 228 2.44 -2.13 -1.35
CA LEU A 228 3.86 -2.40 -1.54
C LEU A 228 4.80 -1.36 -0.92
N GLY A 229 4.29 -0.22 -0.44
CA GLY A 229 5.04 0.79 0.30
C GLY A 229 5.58 0.26 1.63
N THR A 230 5.02 -0.83 2.15
CA THR A 230 5.57 -1.53 3.33
C THR A 230 6.98 -2.07 3.09
N VAL A 231 7.32 -2.44 1.85
CA VAL A 231 8.65 -2.98 1.56
C VAL A 231 9.75 -1.92 1.75
N PRO A 232 9.72 -0.75 1.08
CA PRO A 232 10.71 0.30 1.33
C PRO A 232 10.62 0.90 2.73
N ALA A 233 9.45 0.94 3.37
CA ALA A 233 9.32 1.40 4.76
C ALA A 233 10.10 0.50 5.73
N ILE A 234 9.96 -0.83 5.61
CA ILE A 234 10.70 -1.80 6.43
C ILE A 234 12.20 -1.74 6.14
N GLU A 235 12.60 -1.67 4.87
CA GLU A 235 14.01 -1.55 4.50
C GLU A 235 14.65 -0.28 5.10
N ALA A 236 13.98 0.87 4.99
CA ALA A 236 14.48 2.13 5.55
C ALA A 236 14.55 2.11 7.09
N LEU A 237 13.54 1.52 7.75
CA LEU A 237 13.54 1.34 9.21
C LEU A 237 14.65 0.40 9.67
N ALA A 238 14.88 -0.71 8.96
CA ALA A 238 15.91 -1.68 9.29
C ALA A 238 17.31 -1.09 9.10
N ASP A 239 17.53 -0.35 8.00
CA ASP A 239 18.80 0.33 7.73
C ASP A 239 19.04 1.42 8.81
N LEU A 240 18.02 2.20 9.17
CA LEU A 240 18.11 3.17 10.27
C LEU A 240 18.40 2.52 11.63
N GLN A 241 17.74 1.40 11.96
CA GLN A 241 17.98 0.66 13.20
C GLN A 241 19.43 0.15 13.29
N ARG A 242 20.03 -0.26 12.17
CA ARG A 242 21.43 -0.72 12.13
C ARG A 242 22.42 0.42 12.30
N GLU A 243 22.15 1.58 11.69
CA GLU A 243 23.09 2.70 11.67
C GLU A 243 22.97 3.66 12.87
N ARG A 244 21.74 3.99 13.26
CA ARG A 244 21.41 5.01 14.26
C ARG A 244 20.23 4.54 15.13
N PRO A 245 20.40 3.43 15.89
CA PRO A 245 19.35 2.92 16.78
C PRO A 245 18.92 3.96 17.83
N ASP A 246 19.81 4.90 18.19
CA ASP A 246 19.53 6.02 19.08
C ASP A 246 18.36 6.89 18.59
N LEU A 247 18.24 7.10 17.27
CA LEU A 247 17.18 7.93 16.70
C LEU A 247 15.79 7.28 16.85
N LEU A 248 15.72 5.94 16.72
CA LEU A 248 14.47 5.20 16.92
C LEU A 248 14.10 5.03 18.40
N ALA A 249 15.08 5.10 19.31
CA ALA A 249 14.87 5.03 20.75
C ALA A 249 14.53 6.39 21.39
N ARG A 250 14.93 7.50 20.75
CA ARG A 250 14.79 8.86 21.30
C ARG A 250 13.34 9.29 21.52
N LYS A 251 12.44 8.87 20.63
CA LYS A 251 11.02 9.25 20.63
C LYS A 251 10.14 8.09 20.16
N PRO A 252 8.84 8.08 20.47
CA PRO A 252 7.93 7.06 19.96
C PRO A 252 7.90 7.04 18.44
N VAL A 253 8.29 5.90 17.85
CA VAL A 253 8.17 5.63 16.42
C VAL A 253 7.17 4.51 16.19
N SER A 254 6.22 4.73 15.30
CA SER A 254 5.20 3.75 14.94
C SER A 254 5.15 3.51 13.44
N LEU A 255 5.02 2.25 13.03
CA LEU A 255 4.74 1.83 11.67
C LEU A 255 3.25 1.49 11.54
N LEU A 256 2.51 2.32 10.81
CA LEU A 256 1.15 2.06 10.36
C LEU A 256 1.18 1.39 8.97
N ALA A 257 1.09 0.07 8.95
CA ALA A 257 0.96 -0.71 7.73
C ALA A 257 -0.53 -0.93 7.41
N ILE A 258 -0.96 -0.49 6.22
CA ILE A 258 -2.37 -0.52 5.80
C ILE A 258 -2.54 -1.29 4.49
N GLY A 259 -3.26 -2.41 4.55
CA GLY A 259 -3.39 -3.32 3.41
C GLY A 259 -2.03 -3.78 2.88
N SER A 260 -1.11 -4.20 3.76
CA SER A 260 0.26 -4.47 3.34
C SER A 260 0.38 -5.57 2.29
N CYS A 261 1.17 -5.28 1.25
CA CYS A 261 1.61 -6.26 0.25
C CYS A 261 3.04 -6.75 0.51
N LEU A 262 3.58 -6.57 1.72
CA LEU A 262 4.94 -7.01 2.10
C LEU A 262 5.20 -8.49 1.74
N MET A 263 4.21 -9.36 2.00
CA MET A 263 4.31 -10.79 1.74
C MET A 263 4.43 -11.15 0.25
N MET A 264 3.99 -10.26 -0.66
CA MET A 264 4.20 -10.42 -2.10
C MET A 264 5.69 -10.50 -2.45
N ILE A 265 6.56 -9.84 -1.68
CA ILE A 265 8.01 -9.92 -1.88
C ILE A 265 8.62 -10.91 -0.89
N ALA A 266 8.28 -10.80 0.39
CA ALA A 266 8.97 -11.51 1.47
C ALA A 266 8.81 -13.05 1.43
N LEU A 267 7.71 -13.56 0.83
CA LEU A 267 7.49 -15.01 0.68
C LEU A 267 8.32 -15.64 -0.45
N HIS A 268 8.91 -14.84 -1.34
CA HIS A 268 9.76 -15.36 -2.40
C HIS A 268 11.09 -15.89 -1.80
N PRO A 269 11.60 -17.07 -2.21
CA PRO A 269 12.76 -17.69 -1.54
C PRO A 269 14.03 -16.82 -1.61
N LYS A 270 14.19 -16.04 -2.69
CA LYS A 270 15.32 -15.10 -2.83
C LYS A 270 15.22 -13.82 -1.99
N ALA A 271 14.06 -13.49 -1.40
CA ALA A 271 13.87 -12.29 -0.58
C ALA A 271 14.50 -12.42 0.83
N LYS A 272 15.71 -12.99 0.93
CA LYS A 272 16.42 -13.22 2.20
C LYS A 272 16.75 -11.90 2.90
N SER A 273 17.28 -10.92 2.16
CA SER A 273 17.59 -9.59 2.72
C SER A 273 16.34 -8.90 3.26
N LEU A 274 15.22 -8.92 2.52
CA LEU A 274 13.99 -8.33 3.03
C LEU A 274 13.47 -9.04 4.30
N ARG A 275 13.54 -10.37 4.36
CA ARG A 275 13.15 -11.09 5.59
C ARG A 275 14.05 -10.75 6.77
N GLU A 276 15.33 -10.50 6.52
CA GLU A 276 16.26 -10.02 7.53
C GLU A 276 15.93 -8.58 7.97
N ASP A 277 15.54 -7.71 7.04
CA ASP A 277 15.06 -6.35 7.36
C ASP A 277 13.79 -6.40 8.23
N VAL A 278 12.82 -7.28 7.90
CA VAL A 278 11.64 -7.50 8.74
C VAL A 278 12.03 -8.00 10.14
N ARG A 279 13.00 -8.92 10.23
CA ARG A 279 13.49 -9.44 11.51
C ARG A 279 14.09 -8.34 12.37
N VAL A 280 14.94 -7.48 11.80
CA VAL A 280 15.53 -6.34 12.51
C VAL A 280 14.43 -5.43 13.07
N VAL A 281 13.42 -5.06 12.26
CA VAL A 281 12.33 -4.21 12.74
C VAL A 281 11.55 -4.88 13.88
N MET A 282 11.19 -6.16 13.77
CA MET A 282 10.38 -6.87 14.78
C MET A 282 11.12 -7.30 16.05
N GLN A 283 12.44 -7.49 15.96
CA GLN A 283 13.24 -8.10 17.02
C GLN A 283 14.19 -7.12 17.69
N GLU A 284 14.71 -6.14 16.95
CA GLU A 284 15.79 -5.27 17.42
C GLU A 284 15.37 -3.81 17.58
N SER A 285 14.31 -3.39 16.90
CA SER A 285 13.83 -1.99 16.96
C SER A 285 12.74 -1.78 18.01
N PRO A 286 12.64 -0.56 18.60
CA PRO A 286 11.54 -0.18 19.50
C PRO A 286 10.25 0.22 18.77
N VAL A 287 10.21 0.07 17.44
CA VAL A 287 9.10 0.54 16.60
C VAL A 287 7.82 -0.23 16.91
N LEU A 288 6.74 0.49 17.17
CA LEU A 288 5.41 -0.10 17.29
C LEU A 288 4.84 -0.36 15.89
N TRP A 289 4.74 -1.62 15.47
CA TRP A 289 4.13 -1.96 14.19
C TRP A 289 2.64 -2.30 14.38
N SER A 290 1.75 -1.53 13.75
CA SER A 290 0.32 -1.84 13.62
C SER A 290 -0.04 -2.17 12.17
N GLU A 291 -0.66 -3.33 11.95
CA GLU A 291 -1.01 -3.89 10.64
C GLU A 291 -2.53 -3.97 10.49
N PHE A 292 -3.11 -3.15 9.60
CA PHE A 292 -4.55 -3.11 9.36
C PHE A 292 -4.96 -3.90 8.12
N GLN A 293 -5.92 -4.80 8.32
CA GLN A 293 -6.38 -5.77 7.34
C GLN A 293 -7.91 -5.76 7.20
N VAL A 294 -8.40 -5.93 5.98
CA VAL A 294 -9.83 -5.93 5.64
C VAL A 294 -10.21 -7.10 4.75
N LEU A 295 -11.10 -7.96 5.22
CA LEU A 295 -11.50 -9.18 4.51
C LEU A 295 -11.92 -8.96 3.04
N THR A 296 -12.58 -7.83 2.75
CA THR A 296 -13.10 -7.51 1.41
C THR A 296 -12.06 -6.91 0.47
N ASP A 297 -10.89 -6.53 0.97
CA ASP A 297 -9.75 -6.20 0.14
C ASP A 297 -8.96 -7.48 -0.17
N ILE A 298 -9.01 -7.91 -1.43
CA ILE A 298 -8.34 -9.12 -1.92
C ILE A 298 -6.91 -8.88 -2.40
N ILE A 299 -6.45 -7.62 -2.42
CA ILE A 299 -5.11 -7.24 -2.92
C ILE A 299 -4.03 -7.46 -1.86
N HIS A 300 -4.38 -7.46 -0.57
CA HIS A 300 -3.42 -7.74 0.51
C HIS A 300 -3.58 -9.16 1.09
N PHE A 301 -2.65 -9.53 1.97
CA PHE A 301 -2.61 -10.85 2.61
C PHE A 301 -3.49 -10.90 3.86
N TYR A 302 -4.81 -10.82 3.70
CA TYR A 302 -5.75 -10.87 4.82
C TYR A 302 -5.58 -12.11 5.70
N GLY A 303 -5.53 -11.91 7.02
CA GLY A 303 -5.38 -12.99 8.00
C GLY A 303 -3.93 -13.42 8.21
N CYS A 304 -2.98 -12.85 7.47
CA CYS A 304 -1.56 -13.07 7.65
C CYS A 304 -1.06 -12.36 8.91
N ASP A 305 -0.25 -13.06 9.68
CA ASP A 305 0.64 -12.47 10.67
C ASP A 305 2.04 -12.53 10.05
N PRO A 306 2.67 -11.37 9.70
CA PRO A 306 3.96 -11.36 9.03
C PRO A 306 5.07 -12.07 9.82
N ALA A 307 5.05 -12.00 11.17
CA ALA A 307 6.05 -12.67 12.00
C ALA A 307 5.91 -14.19 11.89
N ARG A 308 4.68 -14.69 12.03
CA ARG A 308 4.38 -16.12 11.90
C ARG A 308 4.65 -16.64 10.49
N ALA A 309 4.23 -15.90 9.46
CA ALA A 309 4.39 -16.30 8.06
C ALA A 309 5.87 -16.39 7.65
N LEU A 310 6.71 -15.51 8.19
CA LEU A 310 8.15 -15.50 7.92
C LEU A 310 8.99 -16.29 8.94
N LYS A 311 8.35 -16.88 9.96
CA LYS A 311 8.99 -17.63 11.05
C LYS A 311 10.02 -16.81 11.83
N ILE A 312 9.69 -15.54 12.10
CA ILE A 312 10.54 -14.59 12.80
C ILE A 312 10.18 -14.60 14.29
N LYS A 313 11.19 -14.66 15.16
CA LYS A 313 11.00 -14.43 16.60
C LYS A 313 10.83 -12.93 16.84
N THR A 314 9.82 -12.56 17.63
CA THR A 314 9.47 -11.15 17.87
C THR A 314 9.75 -10.77 19.31
N ALA A 315 10.50 -9.69 19.52
CA ALA A 315 10.53 -9.00 20.81
C ALA A 315 9.33 -8.05 20.91
N ASN A 316 9.02 -7.37 19.80
CA ASN A 316 7.89 -6.48 19.64
C ASN A 316 6.98 -7.00 18.52
N PRO A 317 5.99 -7.87 18.81
CA PRO A 317 5.13 -8.43 17.77
C PRO A 317 4.25 -7.36 17.12
N PRO A 318 3.96 -7.46 15.81
CA PRO A 318 3.06 -6.53 15.15
C PRO A 318 1.64 -6.66 15.70
N LEU A 319 0.98 -5.52 15.94
CA LEU A 319 -0.43 -5.45 16.32
C LEU A 319 -1.29 -5.68 15.07
N ILE A 320 -1.91 -6.85 14.96
CA ILE A 320 -2.74 -7.20 13.81
C ILE A 320 -4.19 -6.75 14.06
N HIS A 321 -4.66 -5.76 13.31
CA HIS A 321 -6.01 -5.22 13.41
C HIS A 321 -6.86 -5.62 12.22
N ARG A 322 -7.97 -6.30 12.47
CA ARG A 322 -8.93 -6.72 11.43
C ARG A 322 -10.16 -5.83 11.49
N ILE A 323 -10.31 -4.97 10.48
CA ILE A 323 -11.41 -4.01 10.42
C ILE A 323 -12.40 -4.35 9.30
N ARG A 324 -13.53 -3.66 9.28
CA ARG A 324 -14.57 -3.82 8.26
C ARG A 324 -14.90 -2.45 7.68
N PHE A 325 -14.59 -2.20 6.41
CA PHE A 325 -14.81 -0.90 5.79
C PHE A 325 -16.26 -0.40 5.83
N LYS A 326 -17.26 -1.28 5.92
CA LYS A 326 -18.66 -0.87 6.14
C LYS A 326 -18.90 -0.12 7.45
N ASN A 327 -18.02 -0.29 8.44
CA ASN A 327 -18.04 0.41 9.72
C ASN A 327 -17.20 1.70 9.70
N VAL A 328 -16.36 1.89 8.67
CA VAL A 328 -15.48 3.07 8.51
C VAL A 328 -16.10 4.09 7.57
N HIS A 329 -16.69 3.60 6.47
CA HIS A 329 -17.19 4.41 5.38
C HIS A 329 -18.71 4.32 5.25
N SER A 330 -19.29 5.33 4.60
CA SER A 330 -20.69 5.37 4.19
C SER A 330 -21.05 4.18 3.31
N GLU A 331 -22.33 3.80 3.32
CA GLU A 331 -22.82 2.73 2.45
C GLU A 331 -22.59 3.03 0.98
N ASN A 332 -22.78 4.28 0.56
CA ASN A 332 -22.59 4.69 -0.82
C ASN A 332 -21.14 4.49 -1.28
N ARG A 333 -20.16 4.95 -0.48
CA ARG A 333 -18.73 4.74 -0.76
C ARG A 333 -18.40 3.25 -0.81
N TYR A 334 -18.87 2.48 0.17
CA TYR A 334 -18.63 1.04 0.23
C TYR A 334 -19.23 0.28 -0.96
N LYS A 335 -20.48 0.56 -1.33
CA LYS A 335 -21.16 -0.05 -2.49
C LYS A 335 -20.43 0.24 -3.80
N ARG A 336 -19.95 1.48 -3.99
CA ARG A 336 -19.16 1.87 -5.18
C ARG A 336 -17.82 1.13 -5.26
N SER A 337 -17.16 0.90 -4.14
CA SER A 337 -15.87 0.20 -4.11
C SER A 337 -15.99 -1.33 -4.21
N LYS A 338 -17.12 -1.94 -3.81
CA LYS A 338 -17.26 -3.41 -3.71
C LYS A 338 -16.99 -4.16 -5.03
N GLY A 339 -17.27 -3.55 -6.17
CA GLY A 339 -17.04 -4.14 -7.50
C GLY A 339 -15.65 -3.87 -8.10
N ASN A 340 -14.80 -3.08 -7.43
CA ASN A 340 -13.49 -2.70 -7.95
C ASN A 340 -12.43 -2.92 -6.87
N PHE A 341 -11.59 -3.95 -7.08
CA PHE A 341 -10.59 -4.37 -6.10
C PHE A 341 -9.60 -3.25 -5.75
N PHE A 342 -9.20 -2.41 -6.72
CA PHE A 342 -8.32 -1.27 -6.48
C PHE A 342 -9.01 -0.18 -5.66
N LEU A 343 -10.26 0.18 -5.99
CA LEU A 343 -11.00 1.16 -5.19
C LEU A 343 -11.24 0.67 -3.77
N MET A 344 -11.48 -0.63 -3.58
CA MET A 344 -11.56 -1.26 -2.25
C MET A 344 -10.23 -1.17 -1.49
N HIS A 345 -9.12 -1.48 -2.16
CA HIS A 345 -7.78 -1.40 -1.57
C HIS A 345 -7.33 0.02 -1.24
N LEU A 346 -7.82 1.03 -1.97
CA LEU A 346 -7.52 2.44 -1.71
C LEU A 346 -8.38 3.04 -0.58
N LEU A 347 -9.38 2.32 -0.06
CA LEU A 347 -10.22 2.82 1.04
C LEU A 347 -9.44 3.03 2.34
N TYR A 348 -8.33 2.30 2.58
CA TYR A 348 -7.48 2.55 3.74
C TYR A 348 -7.00 4.01 3.81
N MET A 349 -6.70 4.63 2.67
CA MET A 349 -6.20 6.02 2.61
C MET A 349 -7.31 7.06 2.49
N ARG A 350 -8.59 6.65 2.57
CA ARG A 350 -9.72 7.58 2.65
C ARG A 350 -10.02 7.87 4.10
N GLY A 351 -10.44 9.11 4.38
CA GLY A 351 -10.87 9.47 5.74
C GLY A 351 -12.10 8.67 6.16
N ALA A 352 -12.23 8.45 7.46
CA ALA A 352 -13.40 7.80 8.03
C ALA A 352 -14.63 8.71 7.89
N GLU A 353 -15.78 8.12 7.60
CA GLU A 353 -17.08 8.83 7.56
C GLU A 353 -17.94 8.47 8.79
N LYS A 354 -17.44 7.58 9.65
CA LYS A 354 -18.10 7.09 10.86
C LYS A 354 -17.07 6.96 11.97
N LYS A 355 -17.44 7.32 13.22
CA LYS A 355 -16.59 7.09 14.39
C LYS A 355 -16.33 5.60 14.56
N ASN A 356 -15.07 5.22 14.50
CA ASN A 356 -14.66 3.82 14.54
C ASN A 356 -13.17 3.73 14.92
N PHE A 357 -12.69 2.50 15.13
CA PHE A 357 -11.29 2.25 15.52
C PHE A 357 -10.24 2.61 14.45
N TYR A 358 -10.59 2.49 13.17
CA TYR A 358 -9.72 2.88 12.06
C TYR A 358 -10.10 4.25 11.52
N ASP A 359 -9.26 5.24 11.79
CA ASP A 359 -9.43 6.58 11.25
C ASP A 359 -8.08 7.12 10.77
N PHE A 360 -7.88 7.02 9.45
CA PHE A 360 -6.65 7.48 8.80
C PHE A 360 -6.37 8.97 9.02
N GLY A 361 -7.40 9.82 9.13
CA GLY A 361 -7.19 11.23 9.44
C GLY A 361 -6.76 11.44 10.88
N MET A 362 -7.41 10.76 11.83
CA MET A 362 -7.09 10.82 13.25
C MET A 362 -5.67 10.35 13.55
N PHE A 363 -5.22 9.28 12.89
CA PHE A 363 -3.87 8.75 13.06
C PHE A 363 -2.77 9.74 12.66
N LEU A 364 -3.06 10.62 11.69
CA LEU A 364 -2.07 11.54 11.12
C LEU A 364 -2.19 12.96 11.67
N HIS A 365 -3.40 13.41 12.00
CA HIS A 365 -3.70 14.80 12.35
C HIS A 365 -4.44 14.98 13.67
N GLY A 366 -4.80 13.87 14.34
CA GLY A 366 -5.46 13.90 15.63
C GLY A 366 -4.55 14.32 16.78
N PRO A 367 -5.13 14.65 17.95
CA PRO A 367 -4.39 15.12 19.13
C PRO A 367 -3.81 14.00 20.01
N PHE A 368 -3.91 12.73 19.58
CA PHE A 368 -3.50 11.57 20.37
C PHE A 368 -2.25 10.94 19.78
N PHE A 369 -1.34 10.45 20.63
CA PHE A 369 -0.25 9.60 20.15
C PHE A 369 -0.81 8.38 19.42
N PHE A 370 -0.23 8.03 18.28
CA PHE A 370 -0.68 6.86 17.52
C PHE A 370 -0.60 5.59 18.38
N ARG A 371 0.46 5.46 19.19
CA ARG A 371 0.63 4.35 20.13
C ARG A 371 -0.57 4.19 21.06
N ASP A 372 -1.06 5.28 21.66
CA ASP A 372 -2.16 5.23 22.62
C ASP A 372 -3.49 4.85 21.96
N LEU A 373 -3.70 5.27 20.70
CA LEU A 373 -4.84 4.81 19.91
C LEU A 373 -4.81 3.29 19.70
N MET A 374 -3.63 2.71 19.49
CA MET A 374 -3.46 1.28 19.22
C MET A 374 -3.45 0.41 20.47
N THR A 375 -3.04 0.95 21.63
CA THR A 375 -2.93 0.22 22.89
C THR A 375 -4.07 0.57 23.84
N THR A 376 -4.12 1.79 24.35
CA THR A 376 -5.06 2.25 25.38
C THR A 376 -6.50 2.31 24.87
N HIS A 377 -6.70 2.78 23.63
CA HIS A 377 -8.02 2.90 22.99
C HIS A 377 -8.31 1.79 21.97
N HIS A 378 -7.63 0.65 22.08
CA HIS A 378 -7.74 -0.45 21.14
C HIS A 378 -9.20 -0.87 20.90
N GLY A 379 -9.59 -0.95 19.62
CA GLY A 379 -10.92 -1.37 19.20
C GLY A 379 -12.04 -0.32 19.39
N LYS A 380 -11.73 0.86 19.91
CA LYS A 380 -12.68 1.96 20.13
C LYS A 380 -12.39 3.13 19.19
N ALA A 381 -13.40 3.97 18.95
CA ALA A 381 -13.16 5.25 18.30
C ALA A 381 -12.24 6.13 19.15
N ALA A 382 -11.54 7.07 18.52
CA ALA A 382 -10.74 8.05 19.24
C ALA A 382 -11.59 8.77 20.30
N PRO A 383 -11.04 9.04 21.49
CA PRO A 383 -11.81 9.51 22.64
C PRO A 383 -12.09 11.01 22.55
N LEU A 384 -12.70 11.47 21.46
CA LEU A 384 -13.28 12.82 21.37
C LEU A 384 -14.80 12.72 21.51
N ASP A 385 -15.40 13.75 22.09
CA ASP A 385 -16.87 13.87 22.20
C ASP A 385 -17.55 14.12 20.83
N GLU A 386 -18.85 14.44 20.84
CA GLU A 386 -19.59 14.75 19.60
C GLU A 386 -19.18 16.09 18.98
N GLU A 387 -18.67 17.02 19.77
CA GLU A 387 -18.16 18.32 19.34
C GLU A 387 -16.66 18.30 18.98
N GLY A 388 -16.00 17.13 19.08
CA GLY A 388 -14.59 16.98 18.78
C GLY A 388 -13.65 17.49 19.88
N ARG A 389 -14.13 17.63 21.12
CA ARG A 389 -13.34 18.04 22.29
C ARG A 389 -12.65 16.86 22.95
N LEU A 390 -11.53 17.16 23.60
CA LEU A 390 -10.88 16.25 24.51
C LEU A 390 -11.75 16.01 25.76
N PRO A 391 -11.71 14.81 26.35
CA PRO A 391 -12.32 14.53 27.65
C PRO A 391 -11.73 15.46 28.72
N GLU A 392 -12.52 15.86 29.72
CA GLU A 392 -12.07 16.76 30.80
C GLU A 392 -10.87 16.20 31.58
N ASP A 393 -10.76 14.87 31.68
CA ASP A 393 -9.68 14.16 32.37
C ASP A 393 -8.52 13.72 31.44
N TYR A 394 -8.45 14.21 30.21
CA TYR A 394 -7.35 13.81 29.31
C TYR A 394 -6.04 14.43 29.81
N PRO A 395 -5.05 13.61 30.24
CA PRO A 395 -3.80 14.15 30.77
C PRO A 395 -3.13 15.00 29.69
N GLU A 396 -2.81 16.26 30.02
CA GLU A 396 -1.91 17.05 29.19
C GLU A 396 -0.61 16.26 29.05
N ALA A 397 -0.26 15.89 27.81
CA ALA A 397 0.93 15.09 27.54
C ALA A 397 2.16 15.80 28.12
N ALA A 398 2.90 15.09 29.00
CA ALA A 398 4.09 15.56 29.68
C ALA A 398 5.30 15.70 28.75
#